data_AF-A0A370FPG5-F1
#
_entry.id   AF-A0A370FPG5-F1
#
_cell.length_a   1.000
_cell.length_b   1.000
_cell.length_c   1.000
_cell.angle_alpha   90.00
_cell.angle_beta   90.00
_cell.angle_gamma   90.00
#
_symmetry.space_group_name_H-M   'P 1'
#
loop_
_entity.id
_entity.type
_entity.pdbx_description
1 polymer ?
#
loop_
_entity_poly.entity_id
_entity_poly.type
_entity_poly.pdbx_seq_one_letter_code
_entity_poly.pdbx_strand_id
1 'polypeptide(L)'
;MIDSPPSPTLERTGPFVPDGWRSLVEPLCELKEALDHAVRWPDRTPPNGRVAQILAAHGLTLEQAAALRASHLPDRFVRHLLGDWFAATGEPVGTWERSSLPPWCTLGWVRKDAYRLTPERPQARLRAMVDEIRADPGAMDATAHGLAGIPIFWAGEGKNRCQLHRLAGRARVGRLSLYPAPDLSAWQLAPVLGTQQVVALIAPDGRVQMLPFARASRPLLLALGVTWSRRPVLRPWIESLRRGEPMPHAQAEYRLRASILAPAA
;
A
#
# COMPACT_ATOMS: atom_id res chain seq x y z
N MET A 1 10.94 -44.57 -21.25
CA MET A 1 10.96 -43.16 -21.65
C MET A 1 10.13 -42.40 -20.64
N ILE A 2 10.75 -41.51 -19.87
CA ILE A 2 10.04 -40.69 -18.88
C ILE A 2 9.60 -39.44 -19.63
N ASP A 3 8.31 -39.38 -19.99
CA ASP A 3 7.69 -38.16 -20.48
C ASP A 3 7.71 -37.14 -19.34
N SER A 4 8.69 -36.24 -19.38
CA SER A 4 8.64 -35.02 -18.59
C SER A 4 7.51 -34.17 -19.15
N PRO A 5 6.54 -33.71 -18.35
CA PRO A 5 5.54 -32.78 -18.85
C PRO A 5 6.26 -31.53 -19.38
N PRO A 6 5.78 -30.91 -20.47
CA PRO A 6 6.40 -29.70 -20.98
C PRO A 6 6.41 -28.66 -19.85
N SER A 7 7.61 -28.19 -19.51
CA SER A 7 7.76 -27.05 -18.62
C SER A 7 6.93 -25.90 -19.22
N PRO A 8 6.01 -25.28 -18.48
CA PRO A 8 5.22 -24.19 -19.02
C PRO A 8 6.19 -23.09 -19.45
N THR A 9 6.20 -22.83 -20.76
CA THR A 9 6.89 -21.71 -21.39
C THR A 9 6.45 -20.45 -20.66
N LEU A 10 7.30 -19.94 -19.77
CA LEU A 10 7.09 -18.69 -19.07
C LEU A 10 7.16 -17.57 -20.12
N GLU A 11 6.02 -17.22 -20.72
CA GLU A 11 5.84 -15.95 -21.41
C GLU A 11 5.97 -14.83 -20.36
N ARG A 12 7.23 -14.46 -20.09
CA ARG A 12 7.59 -13.44 -19.11
C ARG A 12 7.51 -12.09 -19.81
N THR A 13 6.30 -11.58 -19.97
CA THR A 13 6.05 -10.30 -20.65
C THR A 13 5.82 -9.17 -19.65
N GLY A 14 6.68 -9.05 -18.63
CA GLY A 14 6.57 -8.01 -17.60
C GLY A 14 7.69 -8.05 -16.55
N PRO A 15 7.75 -7.05 -15.65
CA PRO A 15 8.74 -6.99 -14.58
C PRO A 15 8.57 -8.18 -13.64
N PHE A 16 9.69 -8.78 -13.28
CA PHE A 16 9.72 -9.84 -12.28
C PHE A 16 9.67 -9.25 -10.88
N VAL A 17 8.77 -9.77 -10.04
CA VAL A 17 8.76 -9.47 -8.61
C VAL A 17 9.19 -10.72 -7.84
N PRO A 18 10.32 -10.67 -7.10
CA PRO A 18 10.77 -11.80 -6.29
C PRO A 18 9.78 -12.15 -5.17
N ASP A 19 9.58 -13.44 -4.90
CA ASP A 19 8.71 -13.93 -3.83
C ASP A 19 9.15 -13.49 -2.43
N GLY A 20 10.42 -13.13 -2.23
CA GLY A 20 10.94 -12.59 -0.96
C GLY A 20 10.23 -11.32 -0.48
N TRP A 21 9.56 -10.59 -1.37
CA TRP A 21 8.76 -9.40 -1.01
C TRP A 21 7.36 -9.73 -0.51
N ARG A 22 6.88 -10.96 -0.71
CA ARG A 22 5.48 -11.32 -0.46
C ARG A 22 5.05 -11.06 0.97
N SER A 23 5.87 -11.41 1.95
CA SER A 23 5.59 -11.20 3.37
C SER A 23 5.45 -9.72 3.76
N LEU A 24 6.05 -8.82 2.99
CA LEU A 24 5.95 -7.37 3.18
C LEU A 24 4.76 -6.76 2.44
N VAL A 25 4.47 -7.25 1.22
CA VAL A 25 3.50 -6.62 0.32
C VAL A 25 2.09 -7.17 0.47
N GLU A 26 1.92 -8.48 0.65
CA GLU A 26 0.60 -9.10 0.76
C GLU A 26 -0.25 -8.51 1.89
N PRO A 27 0.30 -8.23 3.10
CA PRO A 27 -0.45 -7.54 4.16
C PRO A 27 -0.93 -6.14 3.76
N LEU A 28 -0.22 -5.44 2.87
CA LEU A 28 -0.62 -4.13 2.36
C LEU A 28 -1.86 -4.24 1.48
N CYS A 29 -1.93 -5.29 0.65
CA CYS A 29 -3.12 -5.58 -0.13
C CYS A 29 -4.32 -5.90 0.78
N GLU A 30 -4.11 -6.67 1.85
CA GLU A 30 -5.17 -6.95 2.83
C GLU A 30 -5.64 -5.70 3.58
N LEU A 31 -4.71 -4.84 4.00
CA LEU A 31 -5.04 -3.54 4.61
C LEU A 31 -5.86 -2.67 3.65
N LYS A 32 -5.46 -2.59 2.38
CA LYS A 32 -6.20 -1.84 1.36
C LYS A 32 -7.62 -2.38 1.23
N GLU A 33 -7.77 -3.69 1.05
CA GLU A 33 -9.09 -4.32 0.97
C GLU A 33 -9.94 -4.03 2.21
N ALA A 34 -9.35 -4.08 3.41
CA ALA A 34 -10.06 -3.74 4.64
C ALA A 34 -10.53 -2.27 4.66
N LEU A 35 -9.70 -1.33 4.19
CA LEU A 35 -10.09 0.09 4.02
C LEU A 35 -11.22 0.26 3.00
N ASP A 36 -11.18 -0.45 1.86
CA ASP A 36 -12.27 -0.45 0.89
C ASP A 36 -13.59 -0.88 1.52
N HIS A 37 -13.54 -1.96 2.31
CA HIS A 37 -14.71 -2.48 3.00
C HIS A 37 -15.27 -1.47 4.02
N ALA A 38 -14.42 -0.88 4.84
CA ALA A 38 -14.83 0.09 5.85
C ALA A 38 -15.39 1.39 5.22
N VAL A 39 -14.79 1.89 4.14
CA VAL A 39 -15.25 3.10 3.46
C VAL A 39 -16.54 2.86 2.67
N ARG A 40 -16.68 1.71 1.99
CA ARG A 40 -17.83 1.45 1.12
C ARG A 40 -19.04 0.86 1.85
N TRP A 41 -18.83 0.11 2.93
CA TRP A 41 -19.90 -0.52 3.70
C TRP A 41 -19.68 -0.41 5.22
N PRO A 42 -19.62 0.82 5.78
CA PRO A 42 -19.35 1.03 7.21
C PRO A 42 -20.38 0.31 8.10
N ASP A 43 -21.67 0.43 7.79
CA ASP A 43 -22.75 -0.12 8.61
C ASP A 43 -22.92 -1.65 8.48
N ARG A 44 -22.21 -2.28 7.53
CA ARG A 44 -22.31 -3.71 7.25
C ARG A 44 -21.01 -4.47 7.52
N THR A 45 -20.00 -3.78 8.03
CA THR A 45 -18.73 -4.41 8.38
C THR A 45 -18.81 -4.87 9.84
N PRO A 46 -18.77 -6.18 10.13
CA PRO A 46 -18.89 -6.66 11.50
C PRO A 46 -17.74 -6.14 12.38
N PRO A 47 -18.00 -5.61 13.59
CA PRO A 47 -16.98 -5.02 14.45
C PRO A 47 -15.91 -6.01 14.92
N ASN A 48 -16.21 -7.31 14.93
CA ASN A 48 -15.27 -8.38 15.27
C ASN A 48 -14.87 -9.24 14.06
N GLY A 49 -15.24 -8.84 12.85
CA GLY A 49 -14.94 -9.57 11.62
C GLY A 49 -13.50 -9.38 11.14
N ARG A 50 -13.10 -10.14 10.11
CA ARG A 50 -11.74 -10.11 9.52
C ARG A 50 -11.29 -8.69 9.14
N VAL A 51 -12.18 -7.88 8.58
CA VAL A 51 -11.88 -6.48 8.20
C VAL A 51 -11.47 -5.66 9.43
N ALA A 52 -12.23 -5.75 10.52
CA ALA A 52 -11.91 -5.05 11.77
C ALA A 52 -10.60 -5.53 12.39
N GLN A 53 -10.33 -6.85 12.34
CA GLN A 53 -9.07 -7.42 12.84
C GLN A 53 -7.86 -6.92 12.04
N ILE A 54 -7.95 -6.86 10.70
CA ILE A 54 -6.91 -6.29 9.84
C ILE A 54 -6.67 -4.82 10.20
N LEU A 55 -7.73 -4.01 10.30
CA LEU A 55 -7.60 -2.58 10.64
C LEU A 55 -7.00 -2.38 12.04
N ALA A 56 -7.43 -3.17 13.03
CA ALA A 56 -6.89 -3.14 14.38
C ALA A 56 -5.41 -3.51 14.44
N ALA A 57 -4.95 -4.44 13.60
CA ALA A 57 -3.53 -4.74 13.45
C ALA A 57 -2.71 -3.55 12.94
N HIS A 58 -3.34 -2.55 12.34
CA HIS A 58 -2.75 -1.27 11.94
C HIS A 58 -3.11 -0.10 12.87
N GLY A 59 -3.77 -0.37 14.00
CA GLY A 59 -4.15 0.63 15.00
C GLY A 59 -5.36 1.48 14.64
N LEU A 60 -6.20 1.01 13.69
CA LEU A 60 -7.36 1.74 13.19
C LEU A 60 -8.66 1.07 13.65
N THR A 61 -9.62 1.89 14.08
CA THR A 61 -11.02 1.46 14.21
C THR A 61 -11.73 1.50 12.84
N LEU A 62 -12.89 0.84 12.75
CA LEU A 62 -13.74 0.91 11.55
C LEU A 62 -14.17 2.36 11.23
N GLU A 63 -14.51 3.14 12.26
CA GLU A 63 -14.89 4.54 12.12
C GLU A 63 -13.73 5.39 11.57
N GLN A 64 -12.54 5.23 12.15
CA GLN A 64 -11.33 5.92 11.67
C GLN A 64 -11.01 5.52 10.22
N ALA A 65 -11.12 4.24 9.88
CA ALA A 65 -10.92 3.75 8.52
C ALA A 65 -11.96 4.33 7.54
N ALA A 66 -13.23 4.39 7.92
CA ALA A 66 -14.30 4.97 7.11
C ALA A 66 -14.11 6.48 6.88
N ALA A 67 -13.51 7.19 7.85
CA ALA A 67 -13.16 8.60 7.71
C ALA A 67 -12.02 8.85 6.69
N LEU A 68 -11.17 7.84 6.42
CA LEU A 68 -10.08 7.91 5.44
C LEU A 68 -10.58 7.72 3.99
N ARG A 69 -11.56 8.53 3.58
CA ARG A 69 -12.23 8.43 2.26
C ARG A 69 -11.29 8.50 1.06
N ALA A 70 -10.09 9.07 1.18
CA ALA A 70 -9.11 9.07 0.08
C ALA A 70 -8.30 7.77 0.01
N SER A 71 -8.03 7.11 1.15
CA SER A 71 -7.13 5.96 1.27
C SER A 71 -7.64 4.68 0.61
N HIS A 72 -8.93 4.60 0.28
CA HIS A 72 -9.49 3.46 -0.46
C HIS A 72 -9.17 3.52 -1.97
N LEU A 73 -8.74 4.68 -2.48
CA LEU A 73 -8.27 4.81 -3.86
C LEU A 73 -6.87 4.19 -3.97
N PRO A 74 -6.61 3.25 -4.90
CA PRO A 74 -5.33 2.54 -4.97
C PRO A 74 -4.09 3.45 -5.05
N ASP A 75 -4.09 4.47 -5.90
CA ASP A 75 -2.99 5.44 -6.01
C ASP A 75 -2.78 6.23 -4.71
N ARG A 76 -3.86 6.70 -4.06
CA ARG A 76 -3.76 7.41 -2.79
C ARG A 76 -3.28 6.52 -1.66
N PHE A 77 -3.70 5.25 -1.65
CA PHE A 77 -3.20 4.28 -0.70
C PHE A 77 -1.69 4.10 -0.82
N VAL A 78 -1.17 3.94 -2.04
CA VAL A 78 0.27 3.85 -2.30
C VAL A 78 1.00 5.10 -1.80
N ARG A 79 0.45 6.30 -2.05
CA ARG A 79 1.02 7.56 -1.53
C ARG A 79 0.99 7.65 -0.01
N HIS A 80 -0.04 7.13 0.66
CA HIS A 80 -0.07 7.05 2.12
C HIS A 80 0.93 6.03 2.68
N LEU A 81 1.29 5.01 1.91
CA LEU A 81 2.29 4.03 2.31
C LEU A 81 3.72 4.55 2.09
N LEU A 82 3.99 5.17 0.95
CA LEU A 82 5.33 5.50 0.49
C LEU A 82 5.67 6.99 0.56
N GLY A 83 4.68 7.88 0.53
CA GLY A 83 4.82 9.33 0.40
C GLY A 83 4.32 9.86 -0.95
N ASP A 84 4.07 11.17 -1.02
CA ASP A 84 3.54 11.84 -2.23
C ASP A 84 4.59 11.94 -3.34
N TRP A 85 5.88 11.80 -2.99
CA TRP A 85 6.97 11.69 -3.96
C TRP A 85 6.94 10.39 -4.77
N PHE A 86 6.12 9.42 -4.37
CA PHE A 86 5.89 8.15 -5.07
C PHE A 86 4.63 8.20 -5.93
N ALA A 87 4.31 9.36 -6.50
CA ALA A 87 3.26 9.49 -7.49
C ALA A 87 3.74 8.94 -8.85
N ALA A 88 2.87 8.26 -9.59
CA ALA A 88 3.11 7.93 -10.99
C ALA A 88 3.01 9.20 -11.84
N THR A 89 4.12 9.94 -11.93
CA THR A 89 4.26 11.17 -12.72
C THR A 89 5.37 11.04 -13.74
N GLY A 90 5.30 11.86 -14.79
CA GLY A 90 6.25 11.84 -15.90
C GLY A 90 5.97 10.73 -16.92
N GLU A 91 6.91 10.56 -17.84
CA GLU A 91 6.86 9.53 -18.86
C GLU A 91 7.12 8.14 -18.26
N PRO A 92 6.35 7.10 -18.65
CA PRO A 92 6.63 5.73 -18.24
C PRO A 92 8.04 5.30 -18.66
N VAL A 93 8.79 4.68 -17.74
CA VAL A 93 10.09 4.06 -18.04
C VAL A 93 9.95 2.69 -18.71
N GLY A 94 8.73 2.14 -18.73
CA GLY A 94 8.41 0.92 -19.47
C GLY A 94 6.92 0.66 -19.50
N THR A 95 6.42 0.13 -20.62
CA THR A 95 5.04 -0.34 -20.77
C THR A 95 5.03 -1.73 -21.39
N TRP A 96 4.23 -2.62 -20.83
CA TRP A 96 4.05 -4.00 -21.27
C TRP A 96 2.57 -4.23 -21.55
N GLU A 97 2.26 -4.63 -22.78
CA GLU A 97 0.88 -4.89 -23.20
C GLU A 97 0.22 -6.04 -22.45
N ARG A 98 1.01 -7.03 -22.04
CA ARG A 98 0.51 -8.21 -21.34
C ARG A 98 1.49 -8.62 -20.27
N SER A 99 1.23 -8.32 -19.01
CA SER A 99 2.04 -8.79 -17.89
C SER A 99 1.25 -9.69 -16.97
N SER A 100 1.88 -10.76 -16.48
CA SER A 100 1.34 -11.62 -15.41
C SER A 100 1.89 -11.15 -14.07
N LEU A 101 1.10 -10.39 -13.33
CA LEU A 101 1.45 -9.89 -12.01
C LEU A 101 1.03 -10.90 -10.93
N PRO A 102 1.91 -11.22 -9.97
CA PRO A 102 1.51 -11.98 -8.80
C PRO A 102 0.31 -11.31 -8.11
N PRO A 103 -0.66 -12.09 -7.64
CA PRO A 103 -1.90 -11.50 -7.13
C PRO A 103 -1.72 -10.89 -5.73
N TRP A 104 -0.61 -11.19 -5.05
CA TRP A 104 -0.26 -10.65 -3.74
C TRP A 104 0.39 -9.27 -3.79
N CYS A 105 0.75 -8.75 -4.96
CA CYS A 105 1.40 -7.43 -5.12
C CYS A 105 0.58 -6.40 -5.90
N THR A 106 -0.70 -6.69 -6.18
CA THR A 106 -1.54 -5.78 -6.95
C THR A 106 -2.69 -5.24 -6.11
N LEU A 107 -2.74 -3.92 -5.97
CA LEU A 107 -3.79 -3.15 -5.33
C LEU A 107 -4.88 -2.80 -6.35
N GLY A 108 -6.13 -3.05 -5.99
CA GLY A 108 -7.27 -2.72 -6.82
C GLY A 108 -8.52 -2.54 -5.99
N TRP A 109 -9.65 -2.36 -6.64
CA TRP A 109 -10.92 -2.09 -5.97
C TRP A 109 -11.65 -3.35 -5.55
N VAL A 110 -12.28 -3.32 -4.38
CA VAL A 110 -13.34 -4.25 -4.00
C VAL A 110 -14.67 -3.72 -4.58
N ARG A 111 -15.26 -4.41 -5.58
CA ARG A 111 -16.49 -3.95 -6.28
C ARG A 111 -17.75 -4.05 -5.40
N LYS A 112 -18.70 -3.12 -5.59
CA LYS A 112 -19.89 -2.88 -4.74
C LYS A 112 -20.83 -4.08 -4.49
N ASP A 113 -21.05 -4.98 -5.44
CA ASP A 113 -22.19 -5.90 -5.31
C ASP A 113 -21.78 -7.37 -5.16
N ALA A 114 -20.71 -7.80 -5.82
CA ALA A 114 -20.28 -9.21 -5.81
C ALA A 114 -19.14 -9.51 -4.81
N TYR A 115 -18.34 -8.50 -4.44
CA TYR A 115 -17.08 -8.74 -3.74
C TYR A 115 -17.22 -8.81 -2.23
N ARG A 116 -18.31 -8.27 -1.66
CA ARG A 116 -18.58 -8.37 -0.23
C ARG A 116 -18.51 -9.81 0.30
N LEU A 117 -19.13 -10.75 -0.42
CA LEU A 117 -19.17 -12.17 -0.05
C LEU A 117 -18.03 -12.98 -0.67
N THR A 118 -17.17 -12.35 -1.49
CA THR A 118 -16.09 -13.07 -2.19
C THR A 118 -15.11 -13.74 -1.23
N PRO A 119 -14.71 -13.15 -0.09
CA PRO A 119 -13.88 -13.83 0.91
C PRO A 119 -14.45 -15.14 1.44
N GLU A 120 -15.78 -15.32 1.41
CA GLU A 120 -16.47 -16.49 1.95
C GLU A 120 -16.74 -17.57 0.88
N ARG A 121 -16.45 -17.28 -0.39
CA ARG A 121 -16.71 -18.22 -1.49
C ARG A 121 -15.69 -19.37 -1.47
N PRO A 122 -16.11 -20.62 -1.81
CA PRO A 122 -15.19 -21.73 -1.96
C PRO A 122 -14.11 -21.48 -3.02
N GLN A 123 -12.92 -22.05 -2.82
CA GLN A 123 -11.76 -21.86 -3.72
C GLN A 123 -12.07 -22.19 -5.19
N ALA A 124 -12.82 -23.26 -5.44
CA ALA A 124 -13.21 -23.66 -6.79
C ALA A 124 -14.06 -22.58 -7.48
N ARG A 125 -14.99 -21.96 -6.74
CA ARG A 125 -15.83 -20.87 -7.27
C ARG A 125 -15.01 -19.61 -7.54
N LEU A 126 -14.07 -19.27 -6.66
CA LEU A 126 -13.16 -18.14 -6.85
C LEU A 126 -12.32 -18.32 -8.12
N ARG A 127 -11.75 -19.51 -8.34
CA ARG A 127 -10.99 -19.83 -9.55
C ARG A 127 -11.85 -19.75 -10.81
N ALA A 128 -13.05 -20.34 -10.80
CA ALA A 128 -13.98 -20.27 -11.92
C ALA A 128 -14.33 -18.82 -12.28
N MET A 129 -14.59 -17.97 -11.29
CA MET A 129 -14.87 -16.54 -11.53
C MET A 129 -13.68 -15.81 -12.16
N VAL A 130 -12.43 -16.15 -11.80
CA VAL A 130 -11.23 -15.59 -12.45
C VAL A 130 -11.11 -16.09 -13.90
N ASP A 131 -11.39 -17.36 -14.14
CA ASP A 131 -11.31 -17.95 -15.47
C ASP A 131 -12.38 -17.36 -16.40
N GLU A 132 -13.60 -17.12 -15.91
CA GLU A 132 -14.66 -16.36 -16.60
C GLU A 132 -14.21 -14.93 -16.98
N ILE A 133 -13.51 -14.22 -16.07
CA ILE A 133 -12.97 -12.88 -16.36
C ILE A 133 -11.91 -12.95 -17.44
N ARG A 134 -11.02 -13.94 -17.41
CA ARG A 134 -9.94 -14.07 -18.39
C ARG A 134 -10.45 -14.42 -19.79
N ALA A 135 -11.62 -15.04 -19.89
CA ALA A 135 -12.28 -15.32 -21.15
C ALA A 135 -12.95 -14.08 -21.76
N ASP A 136 -13.17 -13.01 -20.99
CA ASP A 136 -13.67 -11.72 -21.50
C ASP A 136 -12.57 -11.02 -22.31
N PRO A 137 -12.79 -10.76 -23.62
CA PRO A 137 -11.81 -10.06 -24.46
C PRO A 137 -11.40 -8.70 -23.89
N GLY A 138 -12.29 -8.02 -23.18
CA GLY A 138 -12.04 -6.71 -22.57
C GLY A 138 -11.29 -6.75 -21.24
N ALA A 139 -10.97 -7.94 -20.71
CA ALA A 139 -10.20 -8.07 -19.47
C ALA A 139 -8.73 -7.64 -19.65
N MET A 140 -8.20 -7.76 -20.87
CA MET A 140 -6.83 -7.35 -21.19
C MET A 140 -6.62 -5.83 -21.21
N ASP A 141 -7.69 -5.04 -21.39
CA ASP A 141 -7.64 -3.57 -21.34
C ASP A 141 -7.39 -3.02 -19.93
N ALA A 142 -7.41 -3.88 -18.91
CA ALA A 142 -7.16 -3.45 -17.56
C ALA A 142 -5.69 -3.04 -17.41
N THR A 143 -5.44 -1.74 -17.28
CA THR A 143 -4.11 -1.19 -17.00
C THR A 143 -3.82 -1.20 -15.49
N ALA A 144 -2.64 -1.70 -15.13
CA ALA A 144 -2.01 -1.46 -13.84
C ALA A 144 -0.85 -0.49 -14.01
N HIS A 145 -0.53 0.20 -12.92
CA HIS A 145 0.58 1.11 -12.80
C HIS A 145 1.50 0.64 -11.68
N GLY A 146 2.77 0.99 -11.75
CA GLY A 146 3.76 0.72 -10.70
C GLY A 146 4.90 1.72 -10.77
N LEU A 147 5.81 1.64 -9.81
CA LEU A 147 7.08 2.35 -9.85
C LEU A 147 8.20 1.34 -10.10
N ALA A 148 9.18 1.72 -10.92
CA ALA A 148 10.32 0.87 -11.22
C ALA A 148 11.07 0.50 -9.91
N GLY A 149 11.36 -0.79 -9.74
CA GLY A 149 12.04 -1.31 -8.54
C GLY A 149 11.16 -1.46 -7.30
N ILE A 150 9.88 -1.05 -7.34
CA ILE A 150 8.96 -1.16 -6.20
C ILE A 150 7.95 -2.28 -6.46
N PRO A 151 7.83 -3.28 -5.57
CA PRO A 151 7.02 -4.50 -5.79
C PRO A 151 5.53 -4.27 -5.48
N ILE A 152 5.00 -3.09 -5.80
CA ILE A 152 3.60 -2.73 -5.57
C ILE A 152 3.03 -2.16 -6.86
N PHE A 153 1.98 -2.80 -7.36
CA PHE A 153 1.24 -2.33 -8.52
C PHE A 153 -0.15 -1.89 -8.08
N TRP A 154 -0.72 -0.90 -8.73
CA TRP A 154 -2.07 -0.45 -8.46
C TRP A 154 -2.83 -0.22 -9.75
N ALA A 155 -4.12 -0.44 -9.69
CA ALA A 155 -4.93 -0.44 -10.89
C ALA A 155 -6.27 0.27 -10.63
N GLY A 156 -6.66 1.16 -11.54
CA GLY A 156 -7.82 2.05 -11.41
C GLY A 156 -9.18 1.36 -11.38
N GLU A 157 -10.24 2.14 -11.19
CA GLU A 157 -11.63 1.63 -11.14
C GLU A 157 -12.07 1.09 -12.51
N GLY A 158 -13.00 0.12 -12.52
CA GLY A 158 -13.68 -0.35 -13.73
C GLY A 158 -13.46 -1.82 -14.09
N LYS A 159 -12.25 -2.38 -13.88
CA LYS A 159 -11.95 -3.78 -14.26
C LYS A 159 -11.00 -4.53 -13.30
N ASN A 160 -10.41 -3.83 -12.33
CA ASN A 160 -9.34 -4.39 -11.49
C ASN A 160 -9.86 -5.06 -10.23
N ARG A 161 -10.12 -6.36 -10.35
CA ARG A 161 -10.73 -7.26 -9.35
C ARG A 161 -9.67 -7.90 -8.43
N CYS A 162 -8.69 -7.12 -7.98
CA CYS A 162 -7.45 -7.64 -7.39
C CYS A 162 -7.67 -8.57 -6.18
N GLN A 163 -8.64 -8.27 -5.32
CA GLN A 163 -9.02 -9.16 -4.21
C GLN A 163 -9.43 -10.57 -4.70
N LEU A 164 -10.25 -10.67 -5.75
CA LEU A 164 -10.65 -11.99 -6.28
C LEU A 164 -9.44 -12.75 -6.81
N HIS A 165 -8.55 -12.10 -7.56
CA HIS A 165 -7.32 -12.74 -8.06
C HIS A 165 -6.45 -13.26 -6.90
N ARG A 166 -6.31 -12.47 -5.84
CA ARG A 166 -5.59 -12.84 -4.61
C ARG A 166 -6.21 -14.04 -3.91
N LEU A 167 -7.50 -13.97 -3.61
CA LEU A 167 -8.22 -15.06 -2.95
C LEU A 167 -8.27 -16.33 -3.81
N ALA A 168 -8.37 -16.20 -5.14
CA ALA A 168 -8.32 -17.34 -6.06
C ALA A 168 -6.91 -17.96 -6.20
N GLY A 169 -5.85 -17.25 -5.77
CA GLY A 169 -4.46 -17.64 -5.99
C GLY A 169 -4.08 -17.62 -7.47
N ARG A 170 -4.63 -16.69 -8.25
CA ARG A 170 -4.43 -16.58 -9.70
C ARG A 170 -3.82 -15.24 -10.05
N ALA A 171 -2.73 -15.24 -10.82
CA ALA A 171 -2.11 -14.01 -11.30
C ALA A 171 -3.10 -13.06 -11.98
N ARG A 172 -2.87 -11.76 -11.87
CA ARG A 172 -3.54 -10.76 -12.69
C ARG A 172 -2.82 -10.68 -14.03
N VAL A 173 -3.54 -10.79 -15.12
CA VAL A 173 -3.00 -10.57 -16.47
C VAL A 173 -3.61 -9.27 -17.02
N GLY A 174 -2.78 -8.39 -17.58
CA GLY A 174 -3.24 -7.11 -18.15
C GLY A 174 -2.07 -6.22 -18.57
N ARG A 175 -2.37 -5.03 -19.08
CA ARG A 175 -1.34 -4.03 -19.38
C ARG A 175 -0.69 -3.52 -18.08
N LEU A 176 0.60 -3.23 -18.13
CA LEU A 176 1.36 -2.60 -17.06
C LEU A 176 2.18 -1.42 -17.58
N SER A 177 2.13 -0.30 -16.89
CA SER A 177 3.05 0.83 -17.09
C SER A 177 3.83 1.12 -15.80
N LEU A 178 5.15 1.21 -15.91
CA LEU A 178 6.02 1.59 -14.80
C LEU A 178 6.51 3.03 -14.96
N TYR A 179 6.46 3.76 -13.86
CA TYR A 179 6.96 5.13 -13.76
C TYR A 179 8.29 5.16 -13.00
N PRO A 180 9.08 6.23 -13.15
CA PRO A 180 10.31 6.40 -12.36
C PRO A 180 10.01 6.36 -10.86
N ALA A 181 10.87 5.68 -10.10
CA ALA A 181 10.87 5.76 -8.63
C ALA A 181 11.88 6.83 -8.18
N PRO A 182 11.61 7.57 -7.09
CA PRO A 182 12.61 8.44 -6.48
C PRO A 182 13.78 7.61 -5.92
N ASP A 183 15.00 8.15 -5.96
CA ASP A 183 16.13 7.57 -5.23
C ASP A 183 15.92 7.74 -3.72
N LEU A 184 15.99 6.63 -2.99
CA LEU A 184 15.72 6.53 -1.55
C LEU A 184 16.96 6.48 -0.68
N SER A 185 18.15 6.43 -1.29
CA SER A 185 19.43 6.24 -0.60
C SER A 185 19.69 7.23 0.54
N ALA A 186 19.25 8.49 0.37
CA ALA A 186 19.44 9.57 1.32
C ALA A 186 18.22 9.87 2.20
N TRP A 187 17.16 9.07 2.11
CA TRP A 187 15.92 9.31 2.85
C TRP A 187 15.99 8.69 4.26
N GLN A 188 15.22 9.27 5.17
CA GLN A 188 15.10 8.78 6.54
C GLN A 188 13.66 8.58 6.94
N LEU A 189 13.41 7.52 7.71
CA LEU A 189 12.21 7.32 8.49
C LEU A 189 12.49 7.65 9.96
N ALA A 190 11.54 8.31 10.61
CA ALA A 190 11.63 8.62 12.03
C ALA A 190 10.31 8.32 12.75
N PRO A 191 10.36 7.97 14.05
CA PRO A 191 9.16 7.87 14.87
C PRO A 191 8.55 9.27 15.06
N VAL A 192 7.24 9.32 15.28
CA VAL A 192 6.54 10.57 15.61
C VAL A 192 6.24 10.58 17.09
N LEU A 193 6.65 11.63 17.79
CA LEU A 193 6.40 11.75 19.22
C LEU A 193 4.88 11.78 19.50
N GLY A 194 4.44 10.95 20.44
CA GLY A 194 3.04 10.88 20.86
C GLY A 194 2.13 9.99 20.00
N THR A 195 2.66 9.26 19.00
CA THR A 195 1.87 8.26 18.26
C THR A 195 2.74 7.12 17.71
N GLN A 196 2.22 5.90 17.76
CA GLN A 196 2.83 4.72 17.14
C GLN A 196 2.19 4.38 15.79
N GLN A 197 1.14 5.10 15.39
CA GLN A 197 0.37 4.82 14.18
C GLN A 197 0.93 5.55 12.96
N VAL A 198 1.75 6.58 13.18
CA VAL A 198 2.30 7.44 12.12
C VAL A 198 3.82 7.40 12.16
N VAL A 199 4.45 7.39 10.99
CA VAL A 199 5.90 7.60 10.83
C VAL A 199 6.16 8.84 9.98
N ALA A 200 7.26 9.52 10.25
CA ALA A 200 7.72 10.63 9.45
C ALA A 200 8.72 10.13 8.40
N LEU A 201 8.46 10.44 7.14
CA LEU A 201 9.40 10.30 6.03
C LEU A 201 10.08 11.64 5.78
N ILE A 202 11.40 11.66 5.87
CA ILE A 202 12.25 12.84 5.77
C ILE A 202 13.04 12.73 4.47
N ALA A 203 12.79 13.67 3.57
CA ALA A 203 13.51 13.79 2.31
C ALA A 203 14.91 14.39 2.53
N PRO A 204 15.85 14.23 1.59
CA PRO A 204 17.21 14.76 1.70
C PRO A 204 17.29 16.28 1.85
N ASP A 205 16.27 16.99 1.35
CA ASP A 205 16.12 18.45 1.47
C ASP A 205 15.50 18.89 2.80
N GLY A 206 15.24 17.96 3.73
CA GLY A 206 14.67 18.23 5.04
C GLY A 206 13.14 18.32 5.08
N ARG A 207 12.44 18.22 3.94
CA ARG A 207 10.97 18.17 3.94
C ARG A 207 10.48 16.89 4.62
N VAL A 208 9.39 17.01 5.36
CA VAL A 208 8.82 15.90 6.16
C VAL A 208 7.39 15.60 5.72
N GLN A 209 7.10 14.34 5.49
CA GLN A 209 5.75 13.84 5.28
C GLN A 209 5.36 12.81 6.33
N MET A 210 4.12 12.91 6.79
CA MET A 210 3.54 11.96 7.74
C MET A 210 2.81 10.85 7.00
N LEU A 211 3.18 9.61 7.29
CA LEU A 211 2.60 8.40 6.71
C LEU A 211 1.68 7.74 7.74
N PRO A 212 0.37 7.65 7.49
CA PRO A 212 -0.64 7.26 8.49
C PRO A 212 -0.67 5.76 8.82
N PHE A 213 0.17 4.95 8.19
CA PHE A 213 0.20 3.50 8.37
C PHE A 213 1.59 3.02 8.82
N ALA A 214 2.08 3.51 9.96
CA ALA A 214 3.42 3.19 10.48
C ALA A 214 3.83 1.71 10.38
N ARG A 215 2.94 0.81 10.81
CA ARG A 215 3.16 -0.66 10.78
C ARG A 215 3.31 -1.22 9.37
N ALA A 216 2.75 -0.56 8.36
CA ALA A 216 2.83 -0.95 6.95
C ALA A 216 3.99 -0.23 6.23
N SER A 217 4.07 1.10 6.38
CA SER A 217 5.06 1.95 5.73
C SER A 217 6.49 1.66 6.18
N ARG A 218 6.71 1.49 7.49
CA ARG A 218 8.07 1.32 8.03
C ARG A 218 8.81 0.12 7.44
N PRO A 219 8.32 -1.13 7.57
CA PRO A 219 9.07 -2.28 7.06
C PRO A 219 9.25 -2.23 5.54
N LEU A 220 8.26 -1.72 4.80
CA LEU A 220 8.34 -1.55 3.35
C LEU A 220 9.44 -0.57 2.94
N LEU A 221 9.46 0.63 3.51
CA LEU A 221 10.43 1.67 3.16
C LEU A 221 11.85 1.31 3.61
N LEU A 222 12.00 0.63 4.76
CA LEU A 222 13.31 0.10 5.16
C LEU A 222 13.83 -0.94 4.15
N ALA A 223 12.97 -1.82 3.65
CA ALA A 223 13.34 -2.80 2.62
C ALA A 223 13.68 -2.14 1.27
N LEU A 224 13.12 -0.97 0.99
CA LEU A 224 13.43 -0.14 -0.19
C LEU A 224 14.68 0.72 -0.01
N GLY A 225 15.39 0.61 1.13
CA GLY A 225 16.67 1.30 1.37
C GLY A 225 16.57 2.61 2.14
N VAL A 226 15.38 3.01 2.60
CA VAL A 226 15.24 4.19 3.48
C VAL A 226 15.88 3.87 4.84
N THR A 227 16.64 4.81 5.39
CA THR A 227 17.32 4.59 6.68
C THR A 227 16.42 4.90 7.88
N TRP A 228 16.68 4.29 9.03
CA TRP A 228 15.93 4.58 10.27
C TRP A 228 16.68 5.59 11.15
N SER A 229 16.05 6.72 11.43
CA SER A 229 16.47 7.66 12.46
C SER A 229 15.81 7.35 13.79
N ARG A 230 16.61 7.29 14.85
CA ARG A 230 16.12 7.13 16.23
C ARG A 230 15.56 8.43 16.82
N ARG A 231 15.80 9.57 16.17
CA ARG A 231 15.36 10.88 16.66
C ARG A 231 13.88 11.07 16.30
N PRO A 232 12.98 11.22 17.29
CA PRO A 232 11.57 11.41 16.99
C PRO A 232 11.31 12.78 16.38
N VAL A 233 10.33 12.86 15.50
CA VAL A 233 9.80 14.11 14.97
C VAL A 233 8.60 14.56 15.79
N LEU A 234 8.49 15.86 16.03
CA LEU A 234 7.39 16.43 16.80
C LEU A 234 6.16 16.65 15.90
N ARG A 235 5.02 16.06 16.27
CA ARG A 235 3.77 16.19 15.51
C ARG A 235 3.32 17.66 15.32
N PRO A 236 3.35 18.54 16.34
CA PRO A 236 3.01 19.95 16.17
C PRO A 236 3.95 20.70 15.22
N TRP A 237 5.23 20.33 15.18
CA TRP A 237 6.20 20.90 14.24
C TRP A 237 5.82 20.58 12.79
N ILE A 238 5.40 19.35 12.52
CA ILE A 238 4.97 18.95 11.18
C ILE A 238 3.61 19.59 10.81
N GLU A 239 2.68 19.71 11.75
CA GLU A 239 1.41 20.39 11.53
C GLU A 239 1.59 21.90 11.27
N SER A 240 2.55 22.53 11.96
CA SER A 240 2.99 23.92 11.72
C SER A 240 3.61 24.09 10.33
N LEU A 241 4.55 23.21 9.95
CA LEU A 241 5.18 23.18 8.62
C LEU A 241 4.14 23.01 7.49
N ARG A 242 3.12 22.17 7.70
CA ARG A 242 2.03 21.95 6.74
C ARG A 242 1.12 23.17 6.56
N ARG A 243 1.02 24.06 7.56
CA ARG A 243 0.20 25.28 7.51
C ARG A 243 0.97 26.50 7.02
N GLY A 244 2.28 26.38 6.79
CA GLY A 244 3.15 27.54 6.52
C GLY A 244 3.25 28.49 7.71
N GLU A 245 2.89 28.02 8.91
CA GLU A 245 2.93 28.81 10.14
C GLU A 245 4.28 28.57 10.83
N PRO A 246 4.98 29.63 11.28
CA PRO A 246 6.19 29.46 12.07
C PRO A 246 5.86 28.73 13.38
N MET A 247 6.69 27.76 13.77
CA MET A 247 6.57 27.18 15.11
C MET A 247 6.73 28.27 16.16
N PRO A 248 5.98 28.25 17.27
CA PRO A 248 6.25 29.13 18.42
C PRO A 248 7.64 28.81 19.00
N HIS A 249 8.63 29.60 18.59
CA HIS A 249 10.03 29.19 18.48
C HIS A 249 10.82 29.02 19.80
N ALA A 250 10.26 29.35 20.97
CA ALA A 250 11.05 29.41 22.21
C ALA A 250 10.61 28.44 23.32
N GLN A 251 9.32 28.09 23.43
CA GLN A 251 8.84 27.31 24.58
C GLN A 251 8.88 25.79 24.35
N ALA A 252 8.77 25.32 23.11
CA ALA A 252 8.67 23.88 22.82
C ALA A 252 10.03 23.18 22.87
N GLU A 253 11.08 23.79 22.31
CA GLU A 253 12.44 23.25 22.39
C GLU A 253 12.96 23.28 23.84
N TYR A 254 12.63 24.32 24.60
CA TYR A 254 13.03 24.46 26.00
C TYR A 254 12.32 23.46 26.93
N ARG A 255 11.00 23.26 26.79
CA ARG A 255 10.25 22.25 27.57
C ARG A 255 10.66 20.81 27.25
N LEU A 256 10.97 20.53 25.98
CA LEU A 256 11.38 19.19 25.54
C LEU A 256 12.83 18.88 25.97
N ARG A 257 13.74 19.85 25.90
CA ARG A 257 15.09 19.70 26.49
C ARG A 257 15.02 19.55 28.00
N ALA A 258 14.17 20.33 28.68
CA ALA A 258 13.98 20.22 30.12
C ALA A 258 13.39 18.86 30.56
N SER A 259 12.49 18.26 29.78
CA SER A 259 11.89 16.96 30.13
C SER A 259 12.76 15.74 29.79
N ILE A 260 13.66 15.87 28.79
CA ILE A 260 14.63 14.81 28.44
C ILE A 260 15.86 14.84 29.37
N LEU A 261 16.22 16.02 29.90
CA LEU A 261 17.34 16.19 30.83
C LEU A 261 16.94 16.12 32.31
N ALA A 262 15.64 16.05 32.63
CA ALA A 262 15.19 15.79 33.99
C ALA A 262 15.49 14.33 34.35
N PRO A 263 16.32 14.04 35.37
CA PRO A 263 16.45 12.67 35.87
C PRO A 263 15.10 12.23 36.39
N ALA A 264 14.73 10.97 36.11
CA ALA A 264 13.52 10.37 36.65
C ALA A 264 13.55 10.49 38.18
N ALA A 265 12.63 11.30 38.72
CA ALA A 265 12.32 11.40 40.14
C ALA A 265 11.14 10.48 40.46
#